data_AF-A0A3D3WZB4-F1
#
_entry.id   AF-A0A3D3WZB4-F1
#
_cell.length_a   1.000
_cell.length_b   1.000
_cell.length_c   1.000
_cell.angle_alpha   90.00
_cell.angle_beta   90.00
_cell.angle_gamma   90.00
#
_symmetry.space_group_name_H-M   'P 1'
#
loop_
_entity.id
_entity.type
_entity.pdbx_description
1 polymer ?
#
loop_
_entity_poly.entity_id
_entity_poly.type
_entity_poly.pdbx_seq_one_letter_code
_entity_poly.pdbx_strand_id
1 'polypeptide(L)'
;MIEEIERERIAIAAFLFGGTARLSGNKVTIAFHPEHNFHKESLEKPQNLQYLAGMVHRHLGDQFNVDIEFDDGVVRKPASQKKLLEKAQLVCQTFNGKIVKEG
;
A
#
# COMPACT_ATOMS: atom_id res chain seq x y z
N MET A 1 0.69 -3.98 12.30
CA MET A 1 0.66 -4.32 10.86
C MET A 1 1.38 -3.32 9.96
N ILE A 2 0.91 -2.08 9.72
CA ILE A 2 1.53 -1.17 8.72
C ILE A 2 3.01 -0.87 9.01
N GLU A 3 3.39 -0.56 10.25
CA GLU A 3 4.80 -0.32 10.63
C GLU A 3 5.72 -1.53 10.44
N GLU A 4 5.16 -2.74 10.44
CA GLU A 4 5.89 -3.99 10.19
C GLU A 4 6.09 -4.18 8.68
N ILE A 5 5.03 -3.92 7.89
CA ILE A 5 5.11 -3.89 6.43
C ILE A 5 6.12 -2.84 5.95
N GLU A 6 6.15 -1.65 6.56
CA GLU A 6 7.14 -0.61 6.25
C GLU A 6 8.57 -1.09 6.48
N ARG A 7 8.81 -1.87 7.53
CA ARG A 7 10.13 -2.43 7.87
C ARG A 7 10.54 -3.59 6.97
N GLU A 8 9.62 -4.50 6.67
CA GLU A 8 9.93 -5.72 5.89
C GLU A 8 9.90 -5.50 4.37
N ARG A 9 8.98 -4.65 3.90
CA ARG A 9 8.61 -4.46 2.49
C ARG A 9 8.15 -3.02 2.24
N ILE A 10 9.08 -2.08 2.33
CA ILE A 10 8.84 -0.64 2.09
C ILE A 10 8.05 -0.33 0.79
N ALA A 11 8.27 -1.09 -0.29
CA ALA A 11 7.54 -0.93 -1.54
C ALA A 11 6.04 -1.26 -1.40
N ILE A 12 5.68 -2.30 -0.65
CA ILE A 12 4.28 -2.67 -0.39
C ILE A 12 3.62 -1.60 0.48
N ALA A 13 4.32 -1.10 1.51
CA ALA A 13 3.83 0.02 2.31
C ALA A 13 3.59 1.28 1.47
N ALA A 14 4.43 1.53 0.47
CA ALA A 14 4.23 2.65 -0.46
C ALA A 14 2.96 2.47 -1.29
N PHE A 15 2.67 1.27 -1.81
CA PHE A 15 1.45 1.02 -2.57
C PHE A 15 0.18 1.08 -1.71
N LEU A 16 0.25 0.70 -0.43
CA LEU A 16 -0.86 0.86 0.51
C LEU A 16 -1.21 2.33 0.77
N PHE A 17 -0.31 3.26 0.47
CA PHE A 17 -0.56 4.68 0.62
C PHE A 17 -1.67 5.15 -0.34
N GLY A 18 -2.61 5.93 0.19
CA GLY A 18 -3.81 6.35 -0.54
C GLY A 18 -4.96 5.36 -0.46
N GLY A 19 -4.71 4.11 -0.05
CA GLY A 19 -5.74 3.12 0.21
C GLY A 19 -6.47 3.37 1.54
N THR A 20 -7.74 3.00 1.58
CA THR A 20 -8.55 2.98 2.80
C THR A 20 -8.91 1.56 3.16
N ALA A 21 -8.44 1.09 4.31
CA ALA A 21 -8.77 -0.23 4.82
C ALA A 21 -10.16 -0.22 5.48
N ARG A 22 -10.96 -1.23 5.18
CA ARG A 22 -12.25 -1.52 5.82
C ARG A 22 -12.29 -2.97 6.25
N LEU A 23 -12.93 -3.24 7.38
CA LEU A 23 -13.17 -4.60 7.86
C LEU A 23 -14.67 -4.88 7.83
N SER A 24 -15.08 -5.91 7.11
CA SER A 24 -16.47 -6.38 7.08
C SER A 24 -16.49 -7.88 7.30
N GLY A 25 -17.03 -8.33 8.44
CA GLY A 25 -16.95 -9.72 8.86
C GLY A 25 -15.49 -10.20 8.92
N ASN A 26 -15.16 -11.20 8.13
CA ASN A 26 -13.81 -11.77 7.99
C ASN A 26 -13.08 -11.30 6.72
N LYS A 27 -13.45 -10.15 6.15
CA LYS A 27 -12.83 -9.59 4.96
C LYS A 27 -12.23 -8.22 5.23
N VAL A 28 -10.92 -8.12 5.07
CA VAL A 28 -10.16 -6.86 5.05
C VAL A 28 -10.12 -6.37 3.61
N THR A 29 -10.76 -5.25 3.33
CA THR A 29 -10.76 -4.65 2.00
C THR A 29 -9.91 -3.39 2.00
N ILE A 30 -8.98 -3.28 1.06
CA ILE A 30 -8.20 -2.06 0.81
C ILE A 30 -8.77 -1.39 -0.43
N ALA A 31 -9.54 -0.32 -0.22
CA ALA A 31 -10.21 0.42 -1.28
C ALA A 31 -9.34 1.59 -1.76
N PHE A 32 -9.21 1.73 -3.08
CA PHE A 32 -8.49 2.83 -3.74
C PHE A 32 -9.43 3.65 -4.62
N HIS A 33 -9.18 4.95 -4.72
CA HIS A 33 -9.78 5.76 -5.77
C HIS A 33 -9.22 5.31 -7.15
N PRO A 34 -10.00 5.30 -8.26
CA PRO A 34 -9.54 4.79 -9.57
C PRO A 34 -8.26 5.42 -10.11
N GLU A 35 -7.99 6.68 -9.77
CA GLU A 35 -6.73 7.38 -10.11
C GLU A 35 -5.46 6.70 -9.54
N HIS A 36 -5.61 5.81 -8.55
CA HIS A 36 -4.52 5.02 -7.98
C HIS A 36 -4.39 3.62 -8.60
N ASN A 37 -4.72 3.45 -9.88
CA ASN A 37 -4.69 2.15 -10.57
C ASN A 37 -3.35 1.41 -10.37
N PHE A 38 -2.22 2.11 -10.53
CA PHE A 38 -0.90 1.51 -10.35
C PHE A 38 -0.66 0.92 -8.95
N HIS A 39 -1.23 1.52 -7.91
CA HIS A 39 -1.09 1.04 -6.53
C HIS A 39 -1.87 -0.27 -6.36
N LYS A 40 -3.12 -0.29 -6.83
CA LYS A 40 -3.97 -1.48 -6.81
C LYS A 40 -3.33 -2.63 -7.60
N GLU A 41 -2.99 -2.40 -8.88
CA GLU A 41 -2.36 -3.42 -9.74
C GLU A 41 -1.06 -3.96 -9.14
N SER A 42 -0.26 -3.09 -8.50
CA SER A 42 0.97 -3.52 -7.84
C SER A 42 0.69 -4.41 -6.64
N LEU A 43 -0.35 -4.14 -5.84
CA LEU A 43 -0.72 -4.98 -4.70
C LEU A 43 -1.39 -6.29 -5.11
N GLU A 44 -2.12 -6.30 -6.24
CA GLU A 44 -2.76 -7.51 -6.79
C GLU A 44 -1.78 -8.50 -7.40
N LYS A 45 -0.51 -8.11 -7.61
CA LYS A 45 0.53 -9.06 -8.02
C LYS A 45 0.60 -10.20 -7.00
N PRO A 46 0.64 -11.48 -7.45
CA PRO A 46 0.49 -12.64 -6.55
C PRO A 46 1.39 -12.62 -5.32
N GLN A 47 2.65 -12.22 -5.48
CA GLN A 47 3.63 -12.15 -4.38
C GLN A 47 3.26 -11.10 -3.34
N ASN A 48 2.76 -9.94 -3.77
CA ASN A 48 2.36 -8.85 -2.88
C ASN A 48 1.04 -9.18 -2.18
N LEU A 49 0.08 -9.75 -2.91
CA LEU A 49 -1.20 -10.19 -2.36
C LEU A 49 -1.00 -11.31 -1.33
N GLN A 50 -0.15 -12.29 -1.63
CA GLN A 50 0.20 -13.36 -0.69
C GLN A 50 0.88 -12.82 0.58
N TYR A 51 1.79 -11.86 0.43
CA TYR A 51 2.42 -11.19 1.57
C TYR A 51 1.38 -10.46 2.43
N LEU A 52 0.47 -9.69 1.81
CA LEU A 52 -0.62 -9.00 2.52
C LEU A 52 -1.56 -9.98 3.24
N ALA A 53 -1.91 -11.09 2.59
CA ALA A 53 -2.72 -12.14 3.22
C ALA A 53 -2.00 -12.71 4.46
N GLY A 54 -0.70 -13.00 4.34
CA GLY A 54 0.12 -13.45 5.47
C GLY A 54 0.18 -12.44 6.62
N MET A 55 0.25 -11.14 6.32
CA MET A 55 0.17 -10.07 7.33
C MET A 55 -1.19 -10.02 8.00
N VAL A 56 -2.28 -10.11 7.23
CA VAL A 56 -3.64 -10.15 7.76
C VAL A 56 -3.84 -11.37 8.66
N HIS A 57 -3.41 -12.55 8.23
CA HIS A 57 -3.49 -13.77 9.03
C HIS A 57 -2.68 -13.67 10.33
N ARG A 58 -1.45 -13.16 10.27
CA ARG A 58 -0.58 -12.98 11.45
C ARG A 58 -1.20 -12.04 12.49
N HIS A 59 -1.88 -10.98 12.06
CA HIS A 59 -2.38 -9.92 12.95
C HIS A 59 -3.85 -10.07 13.34
N LEU A 60 -4.68 -10.69 12.49
CA LEU A 60 -6.13 -10.79 12.67
C LEU A 60 -6.62 -12.24 12.79
N GLY A 61 -5.86 -13.21 12.27
CA GLY A 61 -6.18 -14.64 12.29
C GLY A 61 -6.46 -15.21 10.89
N ASP A 62 -6.29 -16.51 10.75
CA ASP A 62 -6.36 -17.23 9.46
C ASP A 62 -7.75 -17.21 8.80
N GLN A 63 -8.79 -16.86 9.56
CA GLN A 63 -10.15 -16.70 9.03
C GLN A 63 -10.31 -15.43 8.18
N PHE A 64 -9.39 -14.46 8.29
CA PHE A 64 -9.50 -13.16 7.64
C PHE A 64 -8.86 -13.15 6.26
N ASN A 65 -9.60 -12.76 5.23
CA ASN A 65 -9.09 -12.62 3.87
C ASN A 65 -8.80 -11.15 3.54
N VAL A 66 -7.84 -10.92 2.64
CA VAL A 66 -7.56 -9.58 2.10
C VAL A 66 -8.09 -9.46 0.67
N ASP A 67 -8.71 -8.33 0.36
CA ASP A 67 -9.17 -7.97 -0.98
C ASP A 67 -8.80 -6.52 -1.30
N ILE A 68 -8.69 -6.21 -2.58
CA ILE A 68 -8.28 -4.90 -3.07
C ILE A 68 -9.29 -4.45 -4.12
N GLU A 69 -9.94 -3.32 -3.88
CA GLU A 69 -11.02 -2.83 -4.75
C GLU A 69 -10.82 -1.37 -5.15
N PHE A 70 -11.53 -0.97 -6.21
CA PHE A 70 -11.75 0.44 -6.49
C PHE A 70 -13.04 0.91 -5.80
N ASP A 71 -13.01 2.13 -5.27
CA ASP A 71 -14.16 2.81 -4.69
C ASP A 71 -14.08 4.31 -5.00
N ASP A 72 -15.00 4.78 -5.84
CA ASP A 72 -15.15 6.19 -6.25
C ASP A 72 -15.49 7.11 -5.07
N GLY A 73 -16.01 6.56 -3.97
CA GLY A 73 -16.37 7.27 -2.74
C GLY A 73 -15.22 7.43 -1.74
N VAL A 74 -14.02 6.92 -2.02
CA VAL A 74 -12.87 7.10 -1.13
C VAL A 74 -12.37 8.55 -1.19
N VAL A 75 -12.55 9.28 -0.08
CA VAL A 75 -12.03 10.64 0.09
C VAL A 75 -10.51 10.61 -0.09
N ARG A 76 -10.05 11.35 -1.10
CA ARG A 76 -8.63 11.52 -1.40
C ARG A 76 -7.91 11.98 -0.14
N LYS A 77 -6.99 11.16 0.40
CA LYS A 77 -5.99 11.68 1.31
C LYS A 77 -5.00 12.45 0.45
N PRO A 78 -4.89 13.78 0.57
CA PRO A 78 -3.92 14.52 -0.20
C PRO A 78 -2.55 13.89 0.06
N ALA A 79 -1.89 13.43 -1.00
CA ALA A 79 -0.50 13.07 -0.94
C ALA A 79 0.22 14.37 -0.59
N SER A 80 0.44 14.63 0.69
CA SER A 80 1.20 15.79 1.11
C SER A 80 2.54 15.70 0.40
N GLN A 81 2.83 16.65 -0.50
CA GLN A 81 4.07 16.70 -1.29
C GLN A 81 5.30 16.48 -0.40
N LYS A 82 5.22 16.92 0.86
CA LYS A 82 6.21 16.69 1.90
C LYS A 82 6.49 15.20 2.17
N LYS A 83 5.45 14.37 2.33
CA LYS A 83 5.59 12.91 2.51
C LYS A 83 6.09 12.20 1.25
N LEU A 84 5.76 12.70 0.07
CA LEU A 84 6.28 12.17 -1.20
C LEU A 84 7.78 12.40 -1.34
N LEU A 85 8.26 13.60 -0.99
CA LEU A 85 9.68 13.93 -1.02
C LEU A 85 10.48 13.13 0.02
N GLU A 86 9.95 13.02 1.25
CA GLU A 86 10.55 12.21 2.33
C GLU A 86 10.64 10.73 1.93
N LYS A 87 9.59 10.18 1.30
CA LYS A 87 9.59 8.80 0.80
C LYS A 87 10.53 8.60 -0.39
N ALA A 88 10.59 9.55 -1.32
CA ALA A 88 11.53 9.51 -2.43
C ALA A 88 12.99 9.54 -1.94
N GLN A 89 13.29 10.37 -0.94
CA GLN A 89 14.60 10.41 -0.28
C GLN A 89 14.93 9.08 0.41
N LEU A 90 13.97 8.46 1.09
CA LEU A 90 14.17 7.17 1.75
C LEU A 90 14.46 6.04 0.74
N VAL A 91 13.78 6.04 -0.40
CA VAL A 91 14.06 5.12 -1.51
C VAL A 91 15.48 5.34 -2.06
N CYS A 92 15.92 6.59 -2.24
CA CYS A 92 17.28 6.93 -2.70
C CYS A 92 18.39 6.60 -1.70
N GLN A 93 18.08 6.62 -0.40
CA GLN A 93 19.04 6.25 0.64
C GLN A 93 19.16 4.72 0.79
N THR A 94 18.07 3.99 0.55
CA THR A 94 18.02 2.54 0.71
C THR A 94 18.47 1.79 -0.55
N PHE A 95 18.12 2.32 -1.70
CA PHE A 95 18.60 1.90 -3.01
C PHE A 95 19.38 3.08 -3.57
N ASN A 96 20.65 2.91 -3.94
CA ASN A 96 21.59 3.93 -4.42
C ASN A 96 21.14 4.72 -5.69
N GLY A 97 19.84 4.82 -5.97
CA GLY A 97 19.20 5.41 -7.14
C GLY A 97 19.07 6.93 -7.02
N LYS A 98 19.63 7.62 -8.01
CA LYS A 98 19.52 9.06 -8.21
C LYS A 98 18.10 9.43 -8.68
N ILE A 99 17.47 10.44 -8.07
CA ILE A 99 16.28 11.08 -8.65
C ILE A 99 16.73 11.90 -9.86
N VAL A 100 16.26 11.55 -11.06
CA VAL A 100 16.41 12.38 -12.24
C VAL A 100 15.14 13.24 -12.32
N LYS A 101 15.29 14.56 -12.18
CA LYS A 101 14.24 15.51 -12.58
C LYS A 101 14.25 15.56 -14.10
N GLU A 102 13.22 15.04 -14.75
CA GLU A 102 12.94 15.44 -16.13
C GLU A 102 12.38 16.86 -16.09
N GLY A 103 13.00 17.74 -16.88
CA GLY A 103 12.62 19.14 -17.05
C GLY A 103 11.61 19.35 -18.15
#